data_AF-M0F6A0-F1
#
_entry.id   AF-M0F6A0-F1
#
_cell.length_a   1.000
_cell.length_b   1.000
_cell.length_c   1.000
_cell.angle_alpha   90.00
_cell.angle_beta   90.00
_cell.angle_gamma   90.00
#
_symmetry.space_group_name_H-M   'P 1'
#
loop_
_entity.id
_entity.type
_entity.pdbx_description
1 polymer ?
#
loop_
_entity_poly.entity_id
_entity_poly.type
_entity_poly.pdbx_seq_one_letter_code
_entity_poly.pdbx_strand_id
1 'polypeptide(L)'
;MKRRALLSTVACSALGLAAGCLTDSNESVETPTNPQTTTTTTDSTADSTTETNTSGPKPDPGVGLSVVNEDDEPHTLSVRVTDGDETHFDGSLDVGAGPGYGRNVANDLVGDGSYRVVAELETGATLDYEWTVTNEARRLELVVTSDADLEARQRVTPVLDDADLPYTVPGATDIFAPPGATIRNRSDADARLTVAIDHDGSRVFERTFDAATDREVSTPPLVASHGTYEVVVETEDGRTATHVWDIPEKWGWPALAVLVAADGSLRVGSGWPKTASVHVENESEAKRDLTLTLVRPDGADADSDDVGGTSSGDAVVSETTRTVPPGESTVGFGVPIGDVYELTIETATASETVAYAACYCWNTNTTVTLSGSSGGDGGGDAGDEGGNGDGGDSGLSVESFQYVCE
;
A
#
# COMPACT_ATOMS: atom_id res chain seq x y z
N MET A 1 35.74 7.99 -0.01
CA MET A 1 36.55 8.10 1.23
C MET A 1 35.61 7.90 2.42
N LYS A 2 36.03 7.09 3.39
CA LYS A 2 35.24 6.63 4.54
C LYS A 2 34.91 7.76 5.52
N ARG A 3 33.73 7.70 6.15
CA ARG A 3 33.53 7.92 7.60
C ARG A 3 32.21 7.24 8.03
N ARG A 4 32.33 6.02 8.56
CA ARG A 4 31.32 5.34 9.38
C ARG A 4 31.34 5.97 10.77
N ALA A 5 30.18 6.32 11.31
CA ALA A 5 30.01 6.62 12.72
C ALA A 5 29.08 5.56 13.35
N LEU A 6 29.63 4.82 14.30
CA LEU A 6 28.94 3.92 15.23
C LEU A 6 28.55 4.73 16.46
N LEU A 7 27.30 4.62 16.92
CA LEU A 7 26.88 4.89 18.30
C LEU A 7 25.73 3.91 18.58
N SER A 8 25.96 2.82 19.32
CA SER A 8 26.15 2.69 20.77
C SER A 8 24.81 2.71 21.53
N THR A 9 24.30 1.50 21.68
CA THR A 9 23.24 1.03 22.57
C THR A 9 23.44 1.52 24.01
N VAL A 10 22.42 2.13 24.61
CA VAL A 10 22.30 2.27 26.06
C VAL A 10 20.97 1.68 26.47
N ALA A 11 21.03 0.49 27.06
CA ALA A 11 19.95 -0.12 27.80
C ALA A 11 19.76 0.61 29.13
N CYS A 12 18.53 1.00 29.44
CA CYS A 12 18.15 1.40 30.79
C CYS A 12 16.80 0.75 31.13
N SER A 13 16.89 -0.40 31.80
CA SER A 13 15.77 -1.01 32.50
C SER A 13 15.44 -0.20 33.75
N ALA A 14 14.18 0.20 33.92
CA ALA A 14 13.65 0.59 35.22
C ALA A 14 12.28 -0.04 35.43
N LEU A 15 12.29 -1.13 36.21
CA LEU A 15 11.12 -1.69 36.87
C LEU A 15 10.65 -0.73 37.97
N GLY A 16 9.37 -0.34 37.92
CA GLY A 16 8.70 0.42 38.96
C GLY A 16 7.29 -0.13 39.18
N LEU A 17 7.16 -1.08 40.10
CA LEU A 17 5.89 -1.54 40.65
C LEU A 17 5.28 -0.43 41.52
N ALA A 18 4.05 -0.03 41.21
CA ALA A 18 3.17 0.65 42.15
C ALA A 18 1.77 0.02 42.08
N ALA A 19 1.39 -0.62 43.19
CA ALA A 19 0.03 -1.07 43.45
C ALA A 19 -0.83 0.12 43.93
N GLY A 20 -2.10 0.15 43.52
CA GLY A 20 -3.11 1.08 44.04
C GLY A 20 -4.52 0.67 43.62
N CYS A 21 -5.34 0.31 44.61
CA CYS A 21 -6.70 -0.23 44.48
C CYS A 21 -7.77 0.82 44.08
N LEU A 22 -8.76 0.31 43.34
CA LEU A 22 -10.22 0.56 43.37
C LEU A 22 -10.74 2.01 43.30
N THR A 23 -11.49 2.32 42.23
CA THR A 23 -12.83 2.91 42.40
C THR A 23 -13.75 2.63 41.20
N ASP A 24 -14.94 2.18 41.57
CA ASP A 24 -16.12 1.85 40.78
C ASP A 24 -16.83 3.15 40.37
N SER A 25 -17.00 3.38 39.06
CA SER A 25 -17.83 4.47 38.52
C SER A 25 -18.59 3.96 37.30
N ASN A 26 -19.76 3.44 37.61
CA ASN A 26 -20.87 3.18 36.73
C ASN A 26 -21.41 4.51 36.17
N GLU A 27 -21.08 4.87 34.93
CA GLU A 27 -21.79 5.92 34.21
C GLU A 27 -22.22 5.46 32.80
N SER A 28 -23.49 5.73 32.55
CA SER A 28 -24.29 5.30 31.42
C SER A 28 -23.78 5.80 30.08
N VAL A 29 -23.82 4.92 29.09
CA VAL A 29 -23.71 5.24 27.66
C VAL A 29 -24.91 6.11 27.26
N GLU A 30 -24.70 7.40 27.04
CA GLU A 30 -25.63 8.24 26.27
C GLU A 30 -25.13 8.42 24.83
N THR A 31 -26.03 8.14 23.89
CA THR A 31 -25.82 8.21 22.45
C THR A 31 -25.70 9.68 22.01
N PRO A 32 -24.68 10.09 21.22
CA PRO A 32 -24.62 11.45 20.71
C PRO A 32 -25.77 11.71 19.72
N THR A 33 -26.65 12.64 20.09
CA THR A 33 -27.74 13.13 19.26
C THR A 33 -27.25 14.25 18.35
N ASN A 34 -27.52 14.10 17.05
CA ASN A 34 -27.32 15.06 15.98
C ASN A 34 -28.02 16.41 16.24
N PRO A 35 -27.34 17.57 16.14
CA PRO A 35 -28.01 18.86 16.03
C PRO A 35 -27.86 19.45 14.62
N GLN A 36 -28.78 19.10 13.73
CA GLN A 36 -29.20 20.02 12.65
C GLN A 36 -30.34 20.89 13.18
N THR A 37 -30.03 22.13 13.53
CA THR A 37 -31.06 23.14 13.82
C THR A 37 -31.10 24.14 12.66
N THR A 38 -32.17 24.06 11.88
CA THR A 38 -32.58 25.03 10.88
C THR A 38 -33.21 26.24 11.58
N THR A 39 -32.65 27.43 11.42
CA THR A 39 -33.34 28.68 11.78
C THR A 39 -33.57 29.52 10.54
N THR A 40 -34.83 29.53 10.12
CA THR A 40 -35.41 30.48 9.18
C THR A 40 -35.75 31.76 9.95
N THR A 41 -35.21 32.91 9.53
CA THR A 41 -35.73 34.23 9.91
C THR A 41 -35.74 35.13 8.67
N THR A 42 -36.91 35.69 8.39
CA THR A 42 -37.18 36.58 7.25
C THR A 42 -37.52 37.99 7.77
N ASP A 43 -37.02 38.97 7.01
CA ASP A 43 -37.36 40.40 6.88
C ASP A 43 -36.91 41.46 7.90
N SER A 44 -36.05 42.38 7.43
CA SER A 44 -36.38 43.81 7.29
C SER A 44 -35.38 44.60 6.43
N THR A 45 -35.88 45.71 5.88
CA THR A 45 -35.54 46.38 4.62
C THR A 45 -34.48 47.50 4.69
N ALA A 46 -33.71 47.61 3.59
CA ALA A 46 -33.00 48.77 2.98
C ALA A 46 -31.91 49.53 3.77
N ASP A 47 -30.68 49.51 3.23
CA ASP A 47 -30.10 50.73 2.65
C ASP A 47 -28.99 50.43 1.63
N SER A 48 -28.77 51.40 0.76
CA SER A 48 -27.99 51.37 -0.47
C SER A 48 -26.48 51.49 -0.27
N THR A 49 -25.70 50.48 -0.68
CA THR A 49 -24.32 50.67 -1.15
C THR A 49 -24.01 49.71 -2.30
N THR A 50 -23.71 50.30 -3.46
CA THR A 50 -23.16 49.62 -4.63
C THR A 50 -21.79 49.05 -4.29
N GLU A 51 -21.75 47.80 -3.82
CA GLU A 51 -20.51 47.02 -3.83
C GLU A 51 -20.42 46.28 -5.16
N THR A 52 -19.41 46.65 -5.94
CA THR A 52 -18.96 45.93 -7.11
C THR A 52 -18.54 44.54 -6.64
N ASN A 53 -19.45 43.57 -6.70
CA ASN A 53 -19.14 42.15 -6.56
C ASN A 53 -18.18 41.77 -7.69
N THR A 54 -16.88 41.97 -7.45
CA THR A 54 -15.83 41.30 -8.20
C THR A 54 -15.88 39.87 -7.68
N SER A 55 -16.66 39.01 -8.34
CA SER A 55 -16.65 37.59 -8.04
C SER A 55 -15.21 37.13 -8.13
N GLY A 56 -14.61 36.83 -6.99
CA GLY A 56 -13.29 36.20 -6.95
C GLY A 56 -13.32 34.93 -7.82
N PRO A 57 -12.18 34.51 -8.36
CA PRO A 57 -12.11 33.27 -9.13
C PRO A 57 -12.69 32.14 -8.27
N LYS A 58 -13.68 31.44 -8.84
CA LYS A 58 -14.33 30.33 -8.16
C LYS A 58 -13.30 29.20 -7.98
N PRO A 59 -13.21 28.57 -6.80
CA PRO A 59 -12.30 27.44 -6.60
C PRO A 59 -12.55 26.37 -7.66
N ASP A 60 -11.47 25.88 -8.28
CA ASP A 60 -11.52 24.76 -9.22
C ASP A 60 -11.51 23.46 -8.40
N PRO A 61 -12.62 22.70 -8.34
CA PRO A 61 -12.71 21.48 -7.54
C PRO A 61 -11.75 20.37 -8.02
N GLY A 62 -11.06 20.56 -9.14
CA GLY A 62 -10.03 19.66 -9.65
C GLY A 62 -8.66 19.85 -9.01
N VAL A 63 -8.37 21.01 -8.41
CA VAL A 63 -7.08 21.31 -7.76
C VAL A 63 -7.17 20.97 -6.27
N GLY A 64 -6.24 20.16 -5.76
CA GLY A 64 -6.32 19.70 -4.38
C GLY A 64 -4.97 19.35 -3.77
N LEU A 65 -4.82 19.74 -2.51
CA LEU A 65 -3.73 19.31 -1.63
C LEU A 65 -4.31 18.40 -0.55
N SER A 66 -3.75 17.21 -0.39
CA SER A 66 -4.12 16.28 0.69
C SER A 66 -2.90 15.75 1.41
N VAL A 67 -3.08 15.27 2.64
CA VAL A 67 -2.06 14.56 3.41
C VAL A 67 -2.45 13.10 3.51
N VAL A 68 -1.51 12.19 3.29
CA VAL A 68 -1.68 10.74 3.47
C VAL A 68 -0.66 10.29 4.51
N ASN A 69 -1.11 9.57 5.52
CA ASN A 69 -0.22 8.90 6.46
C ASN A 69 0.02 7.45 5.98
N GLU A 70 1.26 7.10 5.67
CA GLU A 70 1.71 5.72 5.41
C GLU A 70 2.40 5.10 6.64
N ASP A 71 2.56 5.85 7.74
CA ASP A 71 3.06 5.39 9.03
C ASP A 71 1.95 4.69 9.86
N ASP A 72 2.35 3.82 10.79
CA ASP A 72 1.47 3.13 11.73
C ASP A 72 1.21 3.96 13.01
N GLU A 73 1.91 5.08 13.18
CA GLU A 73 1.67 6.06 14.23
C GLU A 73 0.86 7.28 13.72
N PRO A 74 0.08 7.96 14.58
CA PRO A 74 -0.56 9.22 14.22
C PRO A 74 0.43 10.39 14.28
N HIS A 75 0.25 11.38 13.39
CA HIS A 75 1.13 12.55 13.29
C HIS A 75 0.38 13.88 13.26
N THR A 76 1.08 14.96 13.58
CA THR A 76 0.59 16.34 13.49
C THR A 76 1.46 17.11 12.50
N LEU A 77 0.89 17.44 11.34
CA LEU A 77 1.56 18.14 10.27
C LEU A 77 1.21 19.62 10.26
N SER A 78 2.21 20.51 10.29
CA SER A 78 2.03 21.92 9.95
C SER A 78 2.24 22.11 8.44
N VAL A 79 1.32 22.80 7.76
CA VAL A 79 1.38 23.03 6.31
C VAL A 79 1.14 24.50 6.02
N ARG A 80 1.96 25.06 5.14
CA ARG A 80 1.81 26.40 4.57
C ARG A 80 1.90 26.34 3.05
N VAL A 81 0.92 26.97 2.38
CA VAL A 81 0.86 27.07 0.92
C VAL A 81 0.83 28.54 0.52
N THR A 82 1.75 28.93 -0.36
CA THR A 82 1.90 30.32 -0.83
C THR A 82 2.02 30.41 -2.34
N ASP A 83 1.46 31.47 -2.94
CA ASP A 83 1.72 31.91 -4.32
C ASP A 83 2.37 33.30 -4.27
N GLY A 84 3.68 33.36 -4.54
CA GLY A 84 4.46 34.58 -4.33
C GLY A 84 4.39 35.08 -2.89
N ASP A 85 3.80 36.26 -2.69
CA ASP A 85 3.59 36.88 -1.37
C ASP A 85 2.23 36.52 -0.74
N GLU A 86 1.33 35.89 -1.50
CA GLU A 86 0.00 35.50 -1.04
C GLU A 86 0.06 34.16 -0.30
N THR A 87 -0.60 34.07 0.87
CA THR A 87 -0.74 32.81 1.63
C THR A 87 -2.14 32.28 1.44
N HIS A 88 -2.26 31.11 0.80
CA HIS A 88 -3.54 30.45 0.55
C HIS A 88 -3.94 29.53 1.70
N PHE A 89 -2.95 28.93 2.38
CA PHE A 89 -3.17 28.07 3.54
C PHE A 89 -2.02 28.22 4.53
N ASP A 90 -2.32 28.24 5.81
CA ASP A 90 -1.37 28.16 6.92
C ASP A 90 -2.10 27.53 8.11
N GLY A 91 -1.75 26.30 8.45
CA GLY A 91 -2.48 25.55 9.47
C GLY A 91 -1.82 24.23 9.85
N SER A 92 -2.35 23.60 10.89
CA SER A 92 -1.90 22.30 11.37
C SER A 92 -3.01 21.27 11.24
N LEU A 93 -2.63 20.03 10.89
CA LEU A 93 -3.53 18.91 10.66
C LEU A 93 -3.04 17.70 11.44
N ASP A 94 -3.89 17.16 12.30
CA ASP A 94 -3.72 15.81 12.82
C ASP A 94 -4.13 14.79 11.75
N VAL A 95 -3.24 13.83 11.47
CA VAL A 95 -3.47 12.67 10.61
C VAL A 95 -3.47 11.41 11.46
N GLY A 96 -4.53 10.60 11.32
CA GLY A 96 -4.70 9.38 12.09
C GLY A 96 -3.65 8.32 11.74
N ALA A 97 -3.49 7.34 12.63
CA ALA A 97 -2.63 6.19 12.40
C ALA A 97 -3.15 5.31 11.25
N GLY A 98 -2.22 4.76 10.47
CA GLY A 98 -2.48 3.69 9.52
C GLY A 98 -2.63 4.14 8.06
N PRO A 99 -2.26 3.25 7.12
CA PRO A 99 -2.14 3.59 5.70
C PRO A 99 -3.48 3.95 5.07
N GLY A 100 -3.50 5.09 4.38
CA GLY A 100 -4.56 5.43 3.41
C GLY A 100 -5.67 6.37 3.89
N TYR A 101 -5.60 6.89 5.13
CA TYR A 101 -6.48 7.97 5.56
C TYR A 101 -5.96 9.32 5.04
N GLY A 102 -6.48 9.72 3.88
CA GLY A 102 -6.23 11.04 3.30
C GLY A 102 -7.02 12.15 4.00
N ARG A 103 -6.37 13.25 4.37
CA ARG A 103 -7.05 14.48 4.82
C ARG A 103 -6.82 15.61 3.83
N ASN A 104 -7.90 16.19 3.32
CA ASN A 104 -7.80 17.38 2.45
C ASN A 104 -7.31 18.58 3.27
N VAL A 105 -6.32 19.29 2.74
CA VAL A 105 -5.72 20.48 3.37
C VAL A 105 -6.45 21.74 2.92
N ALA A 106 -6.58 21.92 1.60
CA ALA A 106 -7.22 23.09 1.02
C ALA A 106 -7.93 22.71 -0.30
N ASN A 107 -9.20 23.13 -0.42
CA ASN A 107 -9.98 23.05 -1.66
C ASN A 107 -10.09 24.42 -2.36
N ASP A 108 -9.54 25.47 -1.75
CA ASP A 108 -9.69 26.86 -2.20
C ASP A 108 -8.49 27.35 -3.04
N LEU A 109 -7.65 26.43 -3.52
CA LEU A 109 -6.55 26.75 -4.43
C LEU A 109 -7.09 27.09 -5.83
N VAL A 110 -6.48 28.07 -6.48
CA VAL A 110 -7.06 28.73 -7.65
C VAL A 110 -6.26 28.45 -8.92
N GLY A 111 -6.68 27.44 -9.68
CA GLY A 111 -6.30 27.24 -11.08
C GLY A 111 -4.85 26.81 -11.33
N ASP A 112 -4.44 26.85 -12.60
CA ASP A 112 -3.08 26.53 -13.04
C ASP A 112 -2.07 27.59 -12.53
N GLY A 113 -0.92 27.16 -12.03
CA GLY A 113 0.06 28.04 -11.39
C GLY A 113 1.20 27.30 -10.70
N SER A 114 2.09 28.03 -10.02
CA SER A 114 3.14 27.45 -9.18
C SER A 114 2.93 27.88 -7.73
N TYR A 115 2.84 26.92 -6.83
CA TYR A 115 2.63 27.13 -5.40
C TYR A 115 3.83 26.59 -4.63
N ARG A 116 4.31 27.34 -3.65
CA ARG A 116 5.27 26.81 -2.68
C ARG A 116 4.53 26.18 -1.51
N VAL A 117 4.83 24.91 -1.25
CA VAL A 117 4.27 24.13 -0.15
C VAL A 117 5.39 23.83 0.83
N VAL A 118 5.27 24.36 2.04
CA VAL A 118 6.17 24.05 3.15
C VAL A 118 5.40 23.24 4.17
N ALA A 119 5.95 22.11 4.58
CA ALA A 119 5.35 21.26 5.59
C ALA A 119 6.38 20.82 6.65
N GLU A 120 5.93 20.65 7.89
CA GLU A 120 6.78 20.24 9.02
C GLU A 120 5.99 19.29 9.93
N LEU A 121 6.55 18.11 10.17
CA LEU A 121 6.05 17.16 11.16
C LEU A 121 6.43 17.59 12.58
N GLU A 122 5.67 17.15 13.57
CA GLU A 122 6.00 17.34 14.99
C GLU A 122 7.33 16.70 15.40
N THR A 123 7.82 15.74 14.63
CA THR A 123 9.14 15.10 14.77
C THR A 123 10.29 16.01 14.28
N GLY A 124 9.98 17.07 13.55
CA GLY A 124 10.92 18.03 12.97
C GLY A 124 11.35 17.72 11.53
N ALA A 125 10.80 16.69 10.88
CA ALA A 125 10.99 16.46 9.45
C ALA A 125 10.30 17.59 8.66
N THR A 126 10.98 18.11 7.62
CA THR A 126 10.50 19.26 6.86
C THR A 126 10.54 18.99 5.37
N LEU A 127 9.53 19.49 4.66
CA LEU A 127 9.44 19.48 3.20
C LEU A 127 9.24 20.91 2.69
N ASP A 128 9.99 21.28 1.66
CA ASP A 128 9.83 22.55 0.94
C ASP A 128 9.77 22.22 -0.56
N TYR A 129 8.57 22.35 -1.13
CA TYR A 129 8.25 21.82 -2.45
C TYR A 129 7.58 22.88 -3.33
N GLU A 130 8.04 23.00 -4.58
CA GLU A 130 7.42 23.85 -5.58
C GLU A 130 6.43 23.02 -6.42
N TRP A 131 5.14 23.23 -6.17
CA TRP A 131 4.06 22.53 -6.82
C TRP A 131 3.55 23.30 -8.05
N THR A 132 3.82 22.74 -9.23
CA THR A 132 3.28 23.29 -10.49
C THR A 132 1.96 22.63 -10.86
N VAL A 133 0.85 23.35 -10.70
CA VAL A 133 -0.49 22.92 -11.10
C VAL A 133 -0.67 23.12 -12.60
N THR A 134 -0.99 22.03 -13.29
CA THR A 134 -1.35 22.02 -14.71
C THR A 134 -2.62 21.21 -14.91
N ASN A 135 -3.18 21.23 -16.12
CA ASN A 135 -4.34 20.40 -16.46
C ASN A 135 -4.16 18.90 -16.18
N GLU A 136 -2.94 18.38 -16.33
CA GLU A 136 -2.60 16.96 -16.11
C GLU A 136 -2.15 16.70 -14.67
N ALA A 137 -1.67 17.71 -13.95
CA ALA A 137 -0.99 17.57 -12.66
C ALA A 137 -1.63 18.43 -11.54
N ARG A 138 -2.94 18.25 -11.35
CA ARG A 138 -3.78 19.10 -10.49
C ARG A 138 -3.79 18.73 -9.01
N ARG A 139 -3.21 17.59 -8.62
CA ARG A 139 -3.30 17.07 -7.25
C ARG A 139 -1.93 16.79 -6.67
N LEU A 140 -1.70 17.29 -5.47
CA LEU A 140 -0.52 17.01 -4.67
C LEU A 140 -0.93 16.28 -3.39
N GLU A 141 -0.23 15.20 -3.08
CA GLU A 141 -0.30 14.53 -1.80
C GLU A 141 0.99 14.80 -1.03
N LEU A 142 0.88 15.21 0.23
CA LEU A 142 1.96 15.18 1.20
C LEU A 142 1.90 13.82 1.89
N VAL A 143 2.95 13.03 1.75
CA VAL A 143 3.00 11.67 2.29
C VAL A 143 3.88 11.67 3.53
N VAL A 144 3.30 11.28 4.66
CA VAL A 144 4.08 10.91 5.85
C VAL A 144 4.51 9.47 5.65
N THR A 145 5.82 9.25 5.52
CA THR A 145 6.38 7.91 5.25
C THR A 145 6.43 7.08 6.52
N SER A 146 6.63 5.76 6.39
CA SER A 146 6.78 4.84 7.53
C SER A 146 8.01 5.08 8.41
N ASP A 147 8.92 5.97 7.99
CA ASP A 147 10.09 6.38 8.77
C ASP A 147 9.88 7.77 9.42
N ALA A 148 8.62 8.24 9.48
CA ALA A 148 8.22 9.56 9.94
C ALA A 148 8.91 10.73 9.19
N ASP A 149 9.13 10.57 7.88
CA ASP A 149 9.63 11.61 6.98
C ASP A 149 8.49 12.18 6.09
N LEU A 150 8.79 13.21 5.30
CA LEU A 150 7.84 13.87 4.39
C LEU A 150 8.26 13.79 2.93
N GLU A 151 7.33 13.34 2.09
CA GLU A 151 7.49 13.31 0.64
C GLU A 151 6.35 14.04 -0.08
N ALA A 152 6.68 14.70 -1.20
CA ALA A 152 5.70 15.23 -2.14
C ALA A 152 5.37 14.17 -3.19
N ARG A 153 4.07 13.93 -3.42
CA ARG A 153 3.57 13.04 -4.48
C ARG A 153 2.56 13.76 -5.34
N GLN A 154 3.01 14.29 -6.47
CA GLN A 154 2.16 14.92 -7.47
C GLN A 154 1.54 13.86 -8.38
N ARG A 155 0.21 13.78 -8.36
CA ARG A 155 -0.52 12.90 -9.29
C ARG A 155 -0.63 13.55 -10.66
N VAL A 156 -0.21 12.81 -11.67
CA VAL A 156 -0.26 13.20 -13.07
C VAL A 156 -1.17 12.24 -13.83
N THR A 157 -2.15 12.77 -14.54
CA THR A 157 -3.01 12.01 -15.45
C THR A 157 -2.74 12.46 -16.89
N PRO A 158 -1.89 11.74 -17.63
CA PRO A 158 -1.52 12.13 -18.98
C PRO A 158 -2.69 11.96 -19.94
N VAL A 159 -2.79 12.84 -20.93
CA VAL A 159 -3.69 12.62 -22.06
C VAL A 159 -3.09 11.58 -23.01
N LEU A 160 -3.79 10.47 -23.20
CA LEU A 160 -3.44 9.45 -24.18
C LEU A 160 -4.27 9.66 -25.45
N ASP A 161 -3.66 10.28 -26.47
CA ASP A 161 -4.29 10.52 -27.78
C ASP A 161 -4.28 9.27 -28.68
N ASP A 162 -4.61 8.11 -28.13
CA ASP A 162 -4.69 6.86 -28.88
C ASP A 162 -6.15 6.52 -29.19
N ALA A 163 -6.50 6.45 -30.47
CA ALA A 163 -7.86 6.16 -30.91
C ALA A 163 -8.28 4.72 -30.57
N ASP A 164 -7.31 3.84 -30.27
CA ASP A 164 -7.53 2.42 -30.03
C ASP A 164 -7.57 2.06 -28.52
N LEU A 165 -7.50 3.06 -27.62
CA LEU A 165 -7.65 2.87 -26.18
C LEU A 165 -9.06 3.23 -25.67
N PRO A 166 -9.57 2.51 -24.64
CA PRO A 166 -9.01 1.28 -24.08
C PRO A 166 -9.13 0.10 -25.06
N TYR A 167 -8.09 -0.72 -25.15
CA TYR A 167 -8.05 -1.86 -26.08
C TYR A 167 -9.09 -2.92 -25.71
N THR A 168 -9.76 -3.50 -26.71
CA THR A 168 -10.80 -4.52 -26.51
C THR A 168 -10.46 -5.79 -27.30
N VAL A 169 -10.36 -6.92 -26.62
CA VAL A 169 -10.18 -8.24 -27.20
C VAL A 169 -11.45 -8.66 -27.95
N PRO A 170 -11.38 -8.98 -29.26
CA PRO A 170 -12.56 -9.37 -30.02
C PRO A 170 -13.29 -10.59 -29.43
N GLY A 171 -14.54 -10.40 -29.04
CA GLY A 171 -15.41 -11.46 -28.52
C GLY A 171 -15.23 -11.76 -27.03
N ALA A 172 -14.30 -11.08 -26.34
CA ALA A 172 -14.23 -11.10 -24.90
C ALA A 172 -15.38 -10.29 -24.27
N THR A 173 -15.62 -10.54 -22.98
CA THR A 173 -16.60 -9.76 -22.22
C THR A 173 -15.98 -8.41 -21.82
N ASP A 174 -16.80 -7.35 -21.85
CA ASP A 174 -16.39 -6.02 -21.42
C ASP A 174 -16.21 -5.95 -19.90
N ILE A 175 -15.19 -5.22 -19.48
CA ILE A 175 -14.96 -4.90 -18.07
C ILE A 175 -15.88 -3.75 -17.68
N PHE A 176 -16.61 -3.91 -16.59
CA PHE A 176 -17.52 -2.87 -16.08
C PHE A 176 -16.80 -1.55 -15.76
N ALA A 177 -15.60 -1.63 -15.18
CA ALA A 177 -14.74 -0.48 -14.89
C ALA A 177 -13.30 -0.76 -15.40
N PRO A 178 -13.02 -0.39 -16.66
CA PRO A 178 -11.73 -0.60 -17.33
C PRO A 178 -10.52 -0.11 -16.52
N PRO A 179 -9.50 -0.96 -16.26
CA PRO A 179 -8.34 -0.57 -15.49
C PRO A 179 -7.31 0.21 -16.31
N GLY A 180 -6.60 1.11 -15.63
CA GLY A 180 -5.40 1.77 -16.13
C GLY A 180 -4.14 1.23 -15.45
N ALA A 181 -3.04 1.95 -15.67
CA ALA A 181 -1.79 1.75 -14.96
C ALA A 181 -1.53 2.90 -13.98
N THR A 182 -0.87 2.59 -12.87
CA THR A 182 -0.28 3.58 -11.98
C THR A 182 1.21 3.32 -11.88
N ILE A 183 2.00 4.37 -12.11
CA ILE A 183 3.46 4.33 -12.15
C ILE A 183 3.99 5.20 -11.01
N ARG A 184 4.90 4.65 -10.22
CA ARG A 184 5.60 5.38 -9.14
C ARG A 184 7.11 5.19 -9.30
N ASN A 185 7.84 6.25 -9.05
CA ASN A 185 9.29 6.19 -8.89
C ASN A 185 9.67 6.55 -7.45
N ARG A 186 10.18 5.56 -6.72
CA ARG A 186 10.69 5.69 -5.35
C ARG A 186 12.22 5.73 -5.30
N SER A 187 12.89 5.76 -6.45
CA SER A 187 14.34 5.95 -6.50
C SER A 187 14.73 7.40 -6.24
N ASP A 188 16.02 7.67 -6.13
CA ASP A 188 16.58 9.00 -5.92
C ASP A 188 16.83 9.78 -7.23
N ALA A 189 16.48 9.19 -8.38
CA ALA A 189 16.69 9.77 -9.69
C ALA A 189 15.44 9.65 -10.57
N ASP A 190 15.18 10.68 -11.37
CA ASP A 190 14.11 10.64 -12.36
C ASP A 190 14.34 9.49 -13.35
N ALA A 191 13.25 8.82 -13.71
CA ALA A 191 13.28 7.71 -14.64
C ALA A 191 12.34 7.99 -15.80
N ARG A 192 12.76 7.53 -16.98
CA ARG A 192 11.91 7.47 -18.16
C ARG A 192 11.67 6.01 -18.50
N LEU A 193 10.40 5.63 -18.59
CA LEU A 193 10.02 4.23 -18.79
C LEU A 193 8.98 4.09 -19.91
N THR A 194 9.16 3.07 -20.73
CA THR A 194 8.21 2.66 -21.76
C THR A 194 7.40 1.51 -21.21
N VAL A 195 6.08 1.68 -21.15
CA VAL A 195 5.13 0.61 -20.85
C VAL A 195 4.55 0.12 -22.16
N ALA A 196 4.61 -1.18 -22.34
CA ALA A 196 4.08 -1.89 -23.47
C ALA A 196 3.12 -2.99 -23.02
N ILE A 197 2.02 -3.16 -23.77
CA ILE A 197 1.05 -4.23 -23.55
C ILE A 197 0.90 -5.01 -24.85
N ASP A 198 1.12 -6.30 -24.75
CA ASP A 198 0.95 -7.29 -25.80
C ASP A 198 -0.26 -8.18 -25.49
N HIS A 199 -0.99 -8.57 -26.54
CA HIS A 199 -2.05 -9.56 -26.47
C HIS A 199 -1.93 -10.50 -27.68
N ASP A 200 -1.91 -11.81 -27.43
CA ASP A 200 -1.70 -12.86 -28.45
C ASP A 200 -0.48 -12.56 -29.36
N GLY A 201 0.62 -12.11 -28.76
CA GLY A 201 1.88 -11.77 -29.45
C GLY A 201 1.83 -10.49 -30.31
N SER A 202 0.79 -9.67 -30.18
CA SER A 202 0.65 -8.40 -30.88
C SER A 202 0.67 -7.22 -29.91
N ARG A 203 1.45 -6.18 -30.23
CA ARG A 203 1.50 -4.92 -29.47
C ARG A 203 0.21 -4.14 -29.63
N VAL A 204 -0.52 -4.00 -28.54
CA VAL A 204 -1.80 -3.27 -28.48
C VAL A 204 -1.67 -1.90 -27.85
N PHE A 205 -0.60 -1.67 -27.08
CA PHE A 205 -0.28 -0.39 -26.47
C PHE A 205 1.23 -0.24 -26.28
N GLU A 206 1.77 0.95 -26.57
CA GLU A 206 3.15 1.30 -26.23
C GLU A 206 3.25 2.80 -25.95
N ARG A 207 3.76 3.17 -24.77
CA ARG A 207 3.93 4.58 -24.42
C ARG A 207 5.06 4.78 -23.44
N THR A 208 5.83 5.84 -23.67
CA THR A 208 6.85 6.32 -22.73
C THR A 208 6.27 7.35 -21.77
N PHE A 209 6.60 7.20 -20.49
CA PHE A 209 6.21 8.07 -19.39
C PHE A 209 7.44 8.61 -18.68
N ASP A 210 7.34 9.87 -18.24
CA ASP A 210 8.32 10.50 -17.37
C ASP A 210 7.91 10.24 -15.91
N ALA A 211 8.60 9.31 -15.26
CA ALA A 211 8.40 8.93 -13.87
C ALA A 211 9.41 9.67 -13.00
N ALA A 212 9.17 10.96 -12.76
CA ALA A 212 9.97 11.74 -11.82
C ALA A 212 9.78 11.24 -10.37
N THR A 213 10.75 11.48 -9.50
CA THR A 213 10.75 10.98 -8.11
C THR A 213 9.60 11.51 -7.25
N ASP A 214 9.03 12.65 -7.62
CA ASP A 214 7.91 13.30 -6.98
C ASP A 214 6.57 13.04 -7.69
N ARG A 215 6.55 12.20 -8.73
CA ARG A 215 5.36 11.97 -9.56
C ARG A 215 4.78 10.57 -9.41
N GLU A 216 3.46 10.54 -9.31
CA GLU A 216 2.65 9.35 -9.53
C GLU A 216 1.87 9.53 -10.83
N VAL A 217 2.20 8.75 -11.86
CA VAL A 217 1.46 8.79 -13.12
C VAL A 217 0.31 7.80 -13.03
N SER A 218 -0.93 8.27 -13.22
CA SER A 218 -2.11 7.43 -13.34
C SER A 218 -2.67 7.56 -14.74
N THR A 219 -2.62 6.49 -15.53
CA THR A 219 -3.12 6.54 -16.90
C THR A 219 -4.65 6.50 -16.93
N PRO A 220 -5.27 7.02 -18.00
CA PRO A 220 -6.60 6.56 -18.42
C PRO A 220 -6.66 5.03 -18.57
N PRO A 221 -7.86 4.44 -18.69
CA PRO A 221 -8.00 3.01 -18.92
C PRO A 221 -7.23 2.52 -20.16
N LEU A 222 -6.53 1.40 -20.02
CA LEU A 222 -5.69 0.83 -21.08
C LEU A 222 -6.38 -0.32 -21.80
N VAL A 223 -7.21 -1.09 -21.09
CA VAL A 223 -7.94 -2.25 -21.63
C VAL A 223 -9.39 -2.23 -21.17
N ALA A 224 -10.30 -2.64 -22.04
CA ALA A 224 -11.75 -2.58 -21.86
C ALA A 224 -12.39 -3.95 -21.71
N SER A 225 -11.65 -5.04 -21.92
CA SER A 225 -12.16 -6.42 -21.89
C SER A 225 -11.34 -7.33 -20.99
N HIS A 226 -12.00 -8.35 -20.47
CA HIS A 226 -11.33 -9.44 -19.76
C HIS A 226 -10.35 -10.18 -20.68
N GLY A 227 -9.30 -10.75 -20.10
CA GLY A 227 -8.27 -11.44 -20.84
C GLY A 227 -6.93 -11.42 -20.12
N THR A 228 -5.97 -12.06 -20.74
CA THR A 228 -4.58 -12.10 -20.28
C THR A 228 -3.74 -11.26 -21.24
N TYR A 229 -2.93 -10.38 -20.65
CA TYR A 229 -2.07 -9.44 -21.36
C TYR A 229 -0.64 -9.62 -20.87
N GLU A 230 0.32 -9.50 -21.77
CA GLU A 230 1.73 -9.45 -21.41
C GLU A 230 2.15 -7.99 -21.32
N VAL A 231 2.68 -7.59 -20.16
CA VAL A 231 3.16 -6.24 -19.92
C VAL A 231 4.67 -6.26 -19.89
N VAL A 232 5.28 -5.41 -20.71
CA VAL A 232 6.72 -5.18 -20.70
C VAL A 232 6.96 -3.72 -20.30
N VAL A 233 7.79 -3.52 -19.29
CA VAL A 233 8.25 -2.20 -18.89
C VAL A 233 9.75 -2.14 -19.09
N GLU A 234 10.22 -1.12 -19.81
CA GLU A 234 11.64 -0.87 -20.07
C GLU A 234 12.01 0.55 -19.66
N THR A 235 13.09 0.70 -18.90
CA THR A 235 13.67 2.02 -18.60
C THR A 235 14.68 2.42 -19.68
N GLU A 236 14.92 3.73 -19.85
CA GLU A 236 15.86 4.25 -20.86
C GLU A 236 17.30 3.70 -20.75
N ASP A 237 17.70 3.27 -19.55
CA ASP A 237 18.99 2.61 -19.30
C ASP A 237 19.02 1.11 -19.63
N GLY A 238 17.93 0.56 -20.16
CA GLY A 238 17.81 -0.80 -20.67
C GLY A 238 17.41 -1.86 -19.64
N ARG A 239 17.01 -1.48 -18.41
CA ARG A 239 16.43 -2.44 -17.46
C ARG A 239 15.00 -2.75 -17.87
N THR A 240 14.64 -4.02 -17.77
CA THR A 240 13.33 -4.52 -18.17
C THR A 240 12.66 -5.28 -17.04
N ALA A 241 11.33 -5.23 -17.02
CA ALA A 241 10.50 -6.07 -16.16
C ALA A 241 9.26 -6.50 -16.95
N THR A 242 8.89 -7.76 -16.82
CA THR A 242 7.72 -8.36 -17.46
C THR A 242 6.66 -8.67 -16.42
N HIS A 243 5.40 -8.75 -16.84
CA HIS A 243 4.31 -9.25 -16.01
C HIS A 243 3.15 -9.75 -16.86
N VAL A 244 2.63 -10.94 -16.53
CA VAL A 244 1.37 -11.43 -17.07
C VAL A 244 0.23 -10.78 -16.30
N TRP A 245 -0.44 -9.81 -16.92
CA TRP A 245 -1.58 -9.12 -16.35
C TRP A 245 -2.88 -9.85 -16.70
N ASP A 246 -3.38 -10.64 -15.75
CA ASP A 246 -4.63 -11.39 -15.87
C ASP A 246 -5.83 -10.59 -15.34
N ILE A 247 -6.83 -10.37 -16.19
CA ILE A 247 -8.08 -9.70 -15.82
C ILE A 247 -9.23 -10.73 -15.89
N PRO A 248 -9.64 -11.29 -14.75
CA PRO A 248 -10.56 -12.43 -14.70
C PRO A 248 -11.98 -12.06 -15.13
N GLU A 249 -12.67 -12.93 -15.87
CA GLU A 249 -14.01 -12.66 -16.45
C GLU A 249 -15.12 -12.24 -15.46
N LYS A 250 -14.95 -12.59 -14.18
CA LYS A 250 -15.96 -12.33 -13.15
C LYS A 250 -15.75 -11.00 -12.43
N TRP A 251 -14.58 -10.37 -12.58
CA TRP A 251 -14.16 -9.24 -11.77
C TRP A 251 -13.42 -8.22 -12.64
N GLY A 252 -13.63 -6.94 -12.40
CA GLY A 252 -13.04 -5.94 -13.28
C GLY A 252 -11.54 -5.73 -13.12
N TRP A 253 -10.94 -6.09 -11.98
CA TRP A 253 -9.73 -5.40 -11.49
C TRP A 253 -8.67 -6.42 -11.08
N PRO A 254 -7.46 -6.29 -11.66
CA PRO A 254 -6.50 -5.46 -10.96
C PRO A 254 -5.96 -4.30 -11.80
N ALA A 255 -5.72 -3.15 -11.16
CA ALA A 255 -4.95 -2.08 -11.78
C ALA A 255 -3.49 -2.50 -11.96
N LEU A 256 -2.87 -2.09 -13.06
CA LEU A 256 -1.45 -2.34 -13.30
C LEU A 256 -0.61 -1.39 -12.44
N ALA A 257 0.27 -1.93 -11.61
CA ALA A 257 1.24 -1.17 -10.83
C ALA A 257 2.63 -1.30 -11.46
N VAL A 258 3.29 -0.17 -11.67
CA VAL A 258 4.68 -0.09 -12.15
C VAL A 258 5.50 0.69 -11.14
N LEU A 259 6.56 0.09 -10.64
CA LEU A 259 7.40 0.65 -9.60
C LEU A 259 8.87 0.67 -10.03
N VAL A 260 9.47 1.86 -10.02
CA VAL A 260 10.93 2.00 -9.87
C VAL A 260 11.21 2.07 -8.37
N ALA A 261 11.78 1.02 -7.79
CA ALA A 261 12.01 0.92 -6.35
C ALA A 261 13.20 1.79 -5.90
N ALA A 262 13.35 1.95 -4.59
CA ALA A 262 14.42 2.78 -4.00
C ALA A 262 15.84 2.29 -4.32
N ASP A 263 16.02 0.98 -4.53
CA ASP A 263 17.29 0.39 -4.98
C ASP A 263 17.49 0.52 -6.51
N GLY A 264 16.60 1.21 -7.19
CA GLY A 264 16.55 1.36 -8.63
C GLY A 264 15.95 0.14 -9.34
N SER A 265 15.57 -0.95 -8.68
CA SER A 265 14.97 -2.11 -9.37
C SER A 265 13.62 -1.75 -9.99
N LEU A 266 13.35 -2.29 -11.19
CA LEU A 266 12.07 -2.12 -11.87
C LEU A 266 11.16 -3.30 -11.53
N ARG A 267 9.92 -3.02 -11.16
CA ARG A 267 8.92 -4.03 -10.79
C ARG A 267 7.59 -3.68 -11.45
N VAL A 268 6.91 -4.68 -11.98
CA VAL A 268 5.55 -4.56 -12.50
C VAL A 268 4.68 -5.67 -11.90
N GLY A 269 3.41 -5.36 -11.66
CA GLY A 269 2.48 -6.27 -11.02
C GLY A 269 1.07 -5.70 -10.93
N SER A 270 0.21 -6.37 -10.18
CA SER A 270 -1.23 -6.10 -10.08
C SER A 270 -1.62 -5.33 -8.81
N GLY A 271 -0.65 -4.81 -8.05
CA GLY A 271 -0.87 -4.08 -6.80
C GLY A 271 0.41 -3.42 -6.26
N TRP A 272 0.27 -2.52 -5.30
CA TRP A 272 1.43 -1.86 -4.68
C TRP A 272 2.10 -2.73 -3.61
N PRO A 273 3.42 -2.53 -3.35
CA PRO A 273 4.08 -3.11 -2.20
C PRO A 273 3.31 -2.78 -0.92
N LYS A 274 3.17 -3.76 -0.03
CA LYS A 274 2.47 -3.61 1.24
C LYS A 274 2.94 -4.62 2.27
N THR A 275 2.66 -4.35 3.54
CA THR A 275 2.73 -5.35 4.59
C THR A 275 1.41 -6.13 4.59
N ALA A 276 1.51 -7.43 4.40
CA ALA A 276 0.42 -8.37 4.63
C ALA A 276 0.60 -9.05 5.98
N SER A 277 -0.41 -9.80 6.43
CA SER A 277 -0.31 -10.54 7.68
C SER A 277 -1.12 -11.82 7.65
N VAL A 278 -0.63 -12.84 8.37
CA VAL A 278 -1.39 -14.06 8.66
C VAL A 278 -1.89 -14.02 10.10
N HIS A 279 -3.10 -14.52 10.31
CA HIS A 279 -3.60 -14.78 11.66
C HIS A 279 -3.03 -16.11 12.14
N VAL A 280 -2.56 -16.17 13.38
CA VAL A 280 -1.94 -17.37 13.96
C VAL A 280 -2.62 -17.70 15.27
N GLU A 281 -3.15 -18.91 15.38
CA GLU A 281 -3.66 -19.49 16.61
C GLU A 281 -2.66 -20.54 17.11
N ASN A 282 -1.94 -20.23 18.18
CA ASN A 282 -1.05 -21.18 18.84
C ASN A 282 -1.77 -21.83 20.02
N GLU A 283 -2.32 -23.02 19.80
CA GLU A 283 -3.05 -23.79 20.81
C GLU A 283 -2.14 -24.40 21.88
N SER A 284 -0.82 -24.33 21.69
CA SER A 284 0.14 -24.87 22.66
C SER A 284 0.42 -23.88 23.79
N GLU A 285 0.70 -24.40 24.99
CA GLU A 285 1.13 -23.58 26.14
C GLU A 285 2.54 -23.01 26.00
N ALA A 286 3.28 -23.41 24.95
CA ALA A 286 4.64 -22.99 24.67
C ALA A 286 4.70 -21.99 23.50
N LYS A 287 5.76 -21.19 23.47
CA LYS A 287 6.07 -20.39 22.29
C LYS A 287 6.51 -21.28 21.13
N ARG A 288 6.19 -20.89 19.90
CA ARG A 288 6.57 -21.61 18.68
C ARG A 288 7.21 -20.66 17.68
N ASP A 289 8.28 -21.10 17.04
CA ASP A 289 8.88 -20.36 15.94
C ASP A 289 8.13 -20.69 14.65
N LEU A 290 7.77 -19.64 13.92
CA LEU A 290 7.06 -19.68 12.65
C LEU A 290 7.89 -18.92 11.61
N THR A 291 8.12 -19.51 10.46
CA THR A 291 8.76 -18.89 9.30
C THR A 291 7.74 -18.78 8.17
N LEU A 292 7.58 -17.58 7.62
CA LEU A 292 6.75 -17.29 6.47
C LEU A 292 7.67 -16.96 5.29
N THR A 293 7.52 -17.69 4.19
CA THR A 293 8.32 -17.51 2.99
C THR A 293 7.38 -17.29 1.81
N LEU A 294 7.45 -16.09 1.23
CA LEU A 294 6.71 -15.74 0.02
C LEU A 294 7.60 -15.97 -1.19
N VAL A 295 7.12 -16.79 -2.11
CA VAL A 295 7.83 -17.23 -3.31
C VAL A 295 7.05 -16.78 -4.53
N ARG A 296 7.74 -16.26 -5.54
CA ARG A 296 7.17 -16.09 -6.88
C ARG A 296 7.39 -17.39 -7.66
N PRO A 297 6.33 -18.09 -8.10
CA PRO A 297 6.48 -19.37 -8.81
C PRO A 297 7.15 -19.19 -10.17
N ASP A 298 8.03 -20.13 -10.54
CA ASP A 298 8.65 -20.18 -11.86
C ASP A 298 7.58 -20.30 -12.98
N GLY A 299 7.60 -19.36 -13.93
CA GLY A 299 6.66 -19.32 -15.06
C GLY A 299 5.81 -18.06 -15.17
N ALA A 300 5.80 -17.19 -14.16
CA ALA A 300 5.15 -15.87 -14.25
C ALA A 300 5.90 -14.90 -15.21
N ASP A 301 7.20 -15.14 -15.45
CA ASP A 301 8.12 -14.30 -16.24
C ASP A 301 8.87 -15.08 -17.34
N ALA A 302 8.36 -16.25 -17.74
CA ALA A 302 9.05 -17.15 -18.66
C ALA A 302 8.86 -16.75 -20.12
N ASP A 303 9.51 -15.66 -20.55
CA ASP A 303 10.00 -15.46 -21.92
C ASP A 303 11.06 -14.33 -22.00
N SER A 304 11.90 -14.16 -20.97
CA SER A 304 13.15 -13.40 -21.17
C SER A 304 14.15 -14.25 -21.95
N ASP A 305 14.29 -13.95 -23.25
CA ASP A 305 15.24 -14.54 -24.20
C ASP A 305 16.72 -14.20 -23.87
N ASP A 306 17.04 -13.96 -22.60
CA ASP A 306 18.36 -13.52 -22.17
C ASP A 306 19.30 -14.74 -22.08
N VAL A 307 20.02 -14.95 -23.19
CA VAL A 307 21.09 -15.92 -23.36
C VAL A 307 22.22 -15.61 -22.37
N GLY A 308 22.09 -16.00 -21.09
CA GLY A 308 23.20 -15.83 -20.16
C GLY A 308 23.00 -15.99 -18.64
N GLY A 309 21.83 -16.33 -18.12
CA GLY A 309 21.60 -16.34 -16.66
C GLY A 309 21.06 -17.65 -16.10
N THR A 310 21.93 -18.47 -15.49
CA THR A 310 21.51 -19.54 -14.57
C THR A 310 20.91 -18.95 -13.29
N SER A 311 19.58 -18.95 -13.16
CA SER A 311 18.84 -19.24 -11.92
C SER A 311 17.33 -19.28 -12.17
N SER A 312 16.83 -20.36 -12.80
CA SER A 312 15.41 -20.71 -12.81
C SER A 312 15.11 -21.52 -11.54
N GLY A 313 14.86 -20.80 -10.46
CA GLY A 313 14.37 -21.37 -9.22
C GLY A 313 13.53 -20.31 -8.54
N ASP A 314 12.29 -20.68 -8.22
CA ASP A 314 11.41 -20.09 -7.23
C ASP A 314 12.10 -19.00 -6.39
N ALA A 315 11.89 -17.75 -6.80
CA ALA A 315 12.55 -16.61 -6.18
C ALA A 315 11.83 -16.28 -4.87
N VAL A 316 12.50 -16.50 -3.74
CA VAL A 316 12.04 -16.00 -2.43
C VAL A 316 12.05 -14.47 -2.49
N VAL A 317 10.86 -13.88 -2.41
CA VAL A 317 10.68 -12.43 -2.45
C VAL A 317 10.52 -11.81 -1.07
N SER A 318 10.16 -12.61 -0.07
CA SER A 318 10.00 -12.18 1.31
C SER A 318 10.16 -13.38 2.24
N GLU A 319 10.87 -13.20 3.35
CA GLU A 319 10.98 -14.19 4.42
C GLU A 319 10.83 -13.48 5.77
N THR A 320 10.03 -14.04 6.67
CA THR A 320 9.84 -13.50 8.01
C THR A 320 9.78 -14.64 9.02
N THR A 321 10.68 -14.61 10.00
CA THR A 321 10.67 -15.56 11.13
C THR A 321 10.22 -14.85 12.40
N ARG A 322 9.27 -15.43 13.13
CA ARG A 322 8.74 -14.88 14.37
C ARG A 322 8.42 -15.96 15.39
N THR A 323 8.79 -15.71 16.64
CA THR A 323 8.35 -16.52 17.78
C THR A 323 6.95 -16.07 18.22
N VAL A 324 5.98 -16.96 18.10
CA VAL A 324 4.56 -16.73 18.42
C VAL A 324 4.25 -17.22 19.84
N PRO A 325 3.66 -16.39 20.72
CA PRO A 325 3.23 -16.84 22.06
C PRO A 325 2.03 -17.78 21.99
N PRO A 326 1.66 -18.46 23.09
CA PRO A 326 0.37 -19.13 23.23
C PRO A 326 -0.81 -18.20 22.97
N GLY A 327 -1.87 -18.72 22.34
CA GLY A 327 -3.08 -17.99 21.98
C GLY A 327 -3.02 -17.36 20.58
N GLU A 328 -3.86 -16.35 20.35
CA GLU A 328 -3.98 -15.65 19.07
C GLU A 328 -2.85 -14.64 18.88
N SER A 329 -2.40 -14.49 17.63
CA SER A 329 -1.38 -13.54 17.22
C SER A 329 -1.52 -13.20 15.73
N THR A 330 -0.81 -12.15 15.32
CA THR A 330 -0.70 -11.75 13.91
C THR A 330 0.77 -11.66 13.54
N VAL A 331 1.15 -12.28 12.43
CA VAL A 331 2.52 -12.22 11.90
C VAL A 331 2.49 -11.50 10.57
N GLY A 332 3.09 -10.31 10.53
CA GLY A 332 3.22 -9.51 9.31
C GLY A 332 4.40 -9.98 8.44
N PHE A 333 4.28 -9.83 7.13
CA PHE A 333 5.32 -10.09 6.14
C PHE A 333 5.20 -9.10 4.98
N GLY A 334 6.31 -8.82 4.29
CA GLY A 334 6.34 -7.89 3.16
C GLY A 334 5.86 -8.55 1.87
N VAL A 335 5.05 -7.83 1.08
CA VAL A 335 4.72 -8.16 -0.32
C VAL A 335 5.37 -7.10 -1.21
N PRO A 336 6.25 -7.47 -2.17
CA PRO A 336 7.09 -6.51 -2.88
C PRO A 336 6.36 -5.72 -3.97
N ILE A 337 5.48 -6.37 -4.74
CA ILE A 337 4.54 -5.78 -5.70
C ILE A 337 3.39 -6.78 -5.81
N GLY A 338 2.16 -6.35 -6.11
CA GLY A 338 1.03 -7.27 -6.19
C GLY A 338 1.24 -8.30 -7.30
N ASP A 339 0.98 -9.56 -6.99
CA ASP A 339 1.06 -10.69 -7.92
C ASP A 339 0.32 -11.89 -7.32
N VAL A 340 0.37 -13.03 -8.01
CA VAL A 340 0.06 -14.34 -7.45
C VAL A 340 1.34 -15.02 -7.00
N TYR A 341 1.40 -15.38 -5.72
CA TYR A 341 2.53 -15.98 -5.04
C TYR A 341 2.20 -17.36 -4.49
N GLU A 342 3.23 -18.05 -4.02
CA GLU A 342 3.10 -19.15 -3.07
C GLU A 342 3.60 -18.70 -1.69
N LEU A 343 2.77 -18.86 -0.66
CA LEU A 343 3.13 -18.59 0.73
C LEU A 343 3.38 -19.92 1.43
N THR A 344 4.63 -20.18 1.77
CA THR A 344 5.06 -21.32 2.58
C THR A 344 5.15 -20.91 4.04
N ILE A 345 4.52 -21.70 4.91
CA ILE A 345 4.44 -21.48 6.36
C ILE A 345 5.12 -22.67 7.02
N GLU A 346 6.17 -22.41 7.78
CA GLU A 346 7.03 -23.45 8.33
C GLU A 346 7.21 -23.32 9.83
N THR A 347 7.29 -24.47 10.48
CA THR A 347 7.72 -24.64 11.86
C THR A 347 8.91 -25.61 11.87
N ALA A 348 9.51 -25.85 13.04
CA ALA A 348 10.61 -26.81 13.16
C ALA A 348 10.23 -28.26 12.74
N THR A 349 8.95 -28.59 12.69
CA THR A 349 8.47 -29.98 12.48
C THR A 349 7.50 -30.15 11.31
N ALA A 350 6.97 -29.06 10.75
CA ALA A 350 5.95 -29.10 9.71
C ALA A 350 6.05 -27.88 8.78
N SER A 351 5.63 -28.03 7.53
CA SER A 351 5.62 -27.00 6.49
C SER A 351 4.37 -27.18 5.63
N GLU A 352 3.71 -26.08 5.28
CA GLU A 352 2.52 -26.05 4.43
C GLU A 352 2.57 -24.85 3.47
N THR A 353 2.13 -25.04 2.23
CA THR A 353 2.18 -24.01 1.17
C THR A 353 0.78 -23.74 0.63
N VAL A 354 0.44 -22.46 0.48
CA VAL A 354 -0.83 -22.01 -0.08
C VAL A 354 -0.63 -20.99 -1.20
N ALA A 355 -1.54 -20.96 -2.18
CA ALA A 355 -1.56 -19.90 -3.18
C ALA A 355 -1.97 -18.57 -2.53
N TYR A 356 -1.22 -17.50 -2.80
CA TYR A 356 -1.39 -16.20 -2.19
C TYR A 356 -1.50 -15.10 -3.25
N ALA A 357 -2.74 -14.69 -3.58
CA ALA A 357 -2.99 -13.52 -4.40
C ALA A 357 -2.85 -12.24 -3.58
N ALA A 358 -2.09 -11.27 -4.10
CA ALA A 358 -1.83 -9.98 -3.47
C ALA A 358 -2.10 -8.79 -4.41
N CYS A 359 -3.13 -8.92 -5.25
CA CYS A 359 -3.48 -7.92 -6.24
C CYS A 359 -4.34 -6.79 -5.63
N TYR A 360 -4.48 -5.68 -6.35
CA TYR A 360 -5.45 -4.65 -6.02
C TYR A 360 -6.85 -5.26 -6.04
N CYS A 361 -7.59 -5.10 -4.95
CA CYS A 361 -8.91 -5.68 -4.71
C CYS A 361 -9.00 -7.21 -4.74
N TRP A 362 -7.95 -7.99 -5.05
CA TRP A 362 -7.96 -9.45 -4.95
C TRP A 362 -6.85 -9.93 -4.01
N ASN A 363 -7.26 -10.45 -2.84
CA ASN A 363 -6.35 -10.75 -1.74
C ASN A 363 -6.63 -12.11 -1.13
N THR A 364 -5.63 -12.67 -0.47
CA THR A 364 -5.74 -13.93 0.27
C THR A 364 -5.63 -13.67 1.76
N ASN A 365 -6.64 -14.08 2.52
CA ASN A 365 -6.56 -14.18 3.97
C ASN A 365 -6.08 -15.58 4.33
N THR A 366 -5.17 -15.66 5.30
CA THR A 366 -4.59 -16.92 5.76
C THR A 366 -4.64 -17.00 7.28
N THR A 367 -5.16 -18.12 7.77
CA THR A 367 -5.19 -18.49 9.18
C THR A 367 -4.33 -19.72 9.39
N VAL A 368 -3.45 -19.67 10.39
CA VAL A 368 -2.53 -20.75 10.73
C VAL A 368 -2.85 -21.24 12.13
N THR A 369 -3.09 -22.53 12.29
CA THR A 369 -3.25 -23.17 13.61
C THR A 369 -2.03 -24.02 13.91
N LEU A 370 -1.42 -23.78 15.08
CA LEU A 370 -0.28 -24.52 15.60
C LEU A 370 -0.77 -25.42 16.74
N SER A 371 -0.97 -26.70 16.45
CA SER A 371 -1.48 -27.63 17.44
C SER A 371 -0.41 -28.00 18.47
N GLY A 372 -0.79 -27.90 19.74
CA GLY A 372 0.00 -28.41 20.86
C GLY A 372 -0.35 -29.84 21.18
N SER A 373 0.55 -30.80 20.96
CA SER A 373 0.56 -31.97 21.83
C SER A 373 0.92 -31.46 23.23
N SER A 374 -0.09 -31.30 24.11
CA SER A 374 0.18 -31.12 25.52
C SER A 374 0.95 -32.37 25.95
N GLY A 375 2.26 -32.20 26.17
CA GLY A 375 3.05 -33.22 26.81
C GLY A 375 2.47 -33.37 28.20
N GLY A 376 1.52 -34.31 28.34
CA GLY A 376 0.90 -34.61 29.61
C GLY A 376 1.99 -34.83 30.63
N ASP A 377 1.94 -34.02 31.69
CA ASP A 377 2.76 -34.12 32.87
C ASP A 377 2.42 -35.45 33.57
N GLY A 378 2.93 -36.55 33.01
CA GLY A 378 2.69 -37.91 33.42
C GLY A 378 3.55 -38.26 34.63
N GLY A 379 3.32 -37.57 35.74
CA GLY A 379 3.70 -38.07 37.05
C GLY A 379 2.88 -39.32 37.36
N GLY A 380 3.36 -40.50 37.00
CA GLY A 380 2.63 -41.72 37.34
C GLY A 380 3.09 -43.00 36.66
N ASP A 381 3.98 -43.69 37.38
CA ASP A 381 4.05 -45.15 37.49
C ASP A 381 4.94 -45.93 36.51
N ALA A 382 5.75 -46.78 37.13
CA ALA A 382 6.77 -47.58 36.51
C ALA A 382 6.17 -48.91 36.03
N GLY A 383 6.35 -49.20 34.74
CA GLY A 383 6.35 -50.55 34.21
C GLY A 383 5.23 -50.84 33.22
N ASP A 384 5.55 -50.71 31.93
CA ASP A 384 5.24 -51.78 30.99
C ASP A 384 6.14 -51.67 29.75
N GLU A 385 6.67 -52.80 29.30
CA GLU A 385 7.53 -52.92 28.14
C GLU A 385 6.67 -53.12 26.88
N GLY A 386 6.86 -52.26 25.87
CA GLY A 386 6.52 -52.60 24.48
C GLY A 386 5.26 -51.92 23.92
N GLY A 387 5.41 -50.68 23.48
CA GLY A 387 4.46 -50.03 22.57
C GLY A 387 5.21 -49.07 21.66
N ASN A 388 5.18 -49.32 20.35
CA ASN A 388 5.64 -48.38 19.32
C ASN A 388 4.91 -47.05 19.54
N GLY A 389 5.64 -46.02 19.99
CA GLY A 389 5.13 -44.67 20.07
C GLY A 389 4.94 -44.11 18.67
N ASP A 390 3.69 -44.00 18.23
CA ASP A 390 3.30 -43.00 17.24
C ASP A 390 3.65 -41.63 17.83
N GLY A 391 4.53 -40.91 17.13
CA GLY A 391 4.89 -39.54 17.50
C GLY A 391 3.64 -38.69 17.48
N GLY A 392 3.34 -38.02 18.60
CA GLY A 392 2.26 -37.05 18.66
C GLY A 392 2.51 -35.97 17.62
N ASP A 393 1.66 -35.93 16.59
CA ASP A 393 1.70 -34.92 15.54
C ASP A 393 1.54 -33.55 16.21
N SER A 394 2.64 -32.81 16.30
CA SER A 394 2.61 -31.36 16.36
C SER A 394 2.14 -30.86 14.99
N GLY A 395 0.81 -30.83 14.82
CA GLY A 395 0.16 -30.45 13.58
C GLY A 395 0.33 -28.96 13.29
N LEU A 396 0.65 -28.67 12.03
CA LEU A 396 0.43 -27.38 11.39
C LEU A 396 -0.80 -27.55 10.49
N SER A 397 -1.75 -26.62 10.57
CA SER A 397 -2.82 -26.53 9.58
C SER A 397 -3.00 -25.09 9.12
N VAL A 398 -3.09 -24.92 7.81
CA VAL A 398 -3.30 -23.62 7.17
C VAL A 398 -4.64 -23.59 6.45
N GLU A 399 -5.47 -22.61 6.80
CA GLU A 399 -6.68 -22.28 6.06
C GLU A 399 -6.45 -20.99 5.27
N SER A 400 -6.79 -21.00 3.98
CA SER A 400 -6.70 -19.81 3.14
C SER A 400 -8.00 -19.55 2.40
N PHE A 401 -8.35 -18.27 2.26
CA PHE A 401 -9.52 -17.81 1.55
C PHE A 401 -9.17 -16.61 0.68
N GLN A 402 -9.42 -16.74 -0.62
CA GLN A 402 -9.31 -15.63 -1.55
C GLN A 402 -10.59 -14.82 -1.56
N TYR A 403 -10.46 -13.51 -1.53
CA TYR A 403 -11.58 -12.58 -1.61
C TYR A 403 -11.28 -11.47 -2.60
N VAL A 404 -12.36 -10.93 -3.16
CA VAL A 404 -12.34 -9.74 -4.01
C VAL A 404 -13.15 -8.65 -3.30
N CYS A 405 -12.70 -7.39 -3.33
CA CYS A 405 -13.50 -6.28 -2.82
C CYS A 405 -14.82 -6.18 -3.60
N GLU A 406 -15.96 -6.05 -2.90
CA GLU A 406 -17.31 -5.91 -3.48
C GLU A 406 -17.61 -4.50 -4.00
#